data_AF-A0A2S9GNV6-F1
#
_entry.id   AF-A0A2S9GNV6-F1
#
_cell.length_a   1.000
_cell.length_b   1.000
_cell.length_c   1.000
_cell.angle_alpha   90.00
_cell.angle_beta   90.00
_cell.angle_gamma   90.00
#
_symmetry.space_group_name_H-M   'P 1'
#
loop_
_entity.id
_entity.type
_entity.pdbx_description
1 polymer ?
#
loop_
_entity_poly.entity_id
_entity_poly.type
_entity_poly.pdbx_seq_one_letter_code
_entity_poly.pdbx_strand_id
1 'polypeptide(L)' 'GANQAVLEMLSKIRDGDDDVATFVKKVKNREDNVKLMGFGHRVYRAEDPRARVLRATAKRLDAPRYEVAAALEQAA' A
#
# COMPACT_ATOMS: atom_id res chain seq x y z
N GLY A 1 6.46 12.37 -6.48
CA GLY A 1 6.61 12.36 -5.02
C GLY A 1 5.88 11.18 -4.39
N ALA A 2 4.65 11.39 -3.89
CA ALA A 2 3.92 10.34 -3.15
C ALA A 2 3.63 9.07 -3.98
N ASN A 3 3.17 9.20 -5.22
CA ASN A 3 2.85 8.04 -6.08
C ASN A 3 4.08 7.15 -6.33
N GLN A 4 5.24 7.77 -6.59
CA GLN A 4 6.49 7.04 -6.80
C GLN A 4 6.91 6.30 -5.52
N ALA A 5 6.84 6.95 -4.36
CA ALA A 5 7.17 6.32 -3.09
C ALA A 5 6.25 5.11 -2.77
N VAL A 6 4.96 5.18 -3.13
CA VAL A 6 4.04 4.04 -3.03
C VAL A 6 4.46 2.90 -3.95
N LEU A 7 4.81 3.20 -5.22
CA LEU A 7 5.25 2.17 -6.16
C LEU A 7 6.57 1.52 -5.76
N GLU A 8 7.53 2.29 -5.25
CA GLU A 8 8.80 1.79 -4.73
C GLU A 8 8.58 0.92 -3.49
N MET A 9 7.73 1.35 -2.55
CA MET A 9 7.34 0.55 -1.37
C MET A 9 6.70 -0.77 -1.79
N LEU A 10 5.70 -0.74 -2.68
CA LEU A 10 5.02 -1.95 -3.16
C LEU A 10 5.98 -2.89 -3.91
N SER A 11 6.92 -2.35 -4.69
CA SER A 11 7.92 -3.16 -5.38
C SER A 11 8.90 -3.81 -4.39
N LYS A 12 9.33 -3.08 -3.34
CA LYS A 12 10.19 -3.64 -2.28
C LYS A 12 9.53 -4.76 -1.49
N ILE A 13 8.23 -4.65 -1.21
CA ILE A 13 7.49 -5.71 -0.51
C ILE A 13 7.29 -6.92 -1.42
N ARG A 14 7.03 -6.70 -2.72
CA ARG A 14 6.83 -7.80 -3.68
C ARG A 14 8.14 -8.54 -4.00
N ASP A 15 9.22 -7.80 -4.17
CA ASP A 15 10.50 -8.32 -4.67
C ASP A 15 11.48 -8.64 -3.52
N GLY A 16 11.14 -8.28 -2.28
CA GLY A 16 11.97 -8.49 -1.09
C GLY A 16 11.58 -9.72 -0.26
N ASP A 17 12.31 -9.94 0.82
CA ASP A 17 12.13 -11.09 1.71
C ASP A 17 11.03 -10.90 2.77
N ASP A 18 10.62 -9.66 3.02
CA ASP A 18 9.57 -9.35 4.00
C ASP A 18 8.19 -9.55 3.39
N ASP A 19 7.35 -10.36 4.05
CA ASP A 19 5.94 -10.41 3.75
C ASP A 19 5.21 -9.12 4.20
N VAL A 20 3.98 -8.94 3.71
CA VAL A 20 3.14 -7.78 4.04
C VAL A 20 2.95 -7.62 5.55
N ALA A 21 2.77 -8.74 6.27
CA ALA A 21 2.56 -8.72 7.72
C ALA A 21 3.79 -8.19 8.47
N THR A 22 4.98 -8.64 8.07
CA THR A 22 6.26 -8.18 8.60
C THR A 22 6.44 -6.71 8.31
N PHE A 23 6.18 -6.25 7.08
CA PHE A 23 6.26 -4.83 6.74
C PHE A 23 5.35 -3.96 7.61
N VAL A 24 4.08 -4.36 7.79
CA VAL A 24 3.13 -3.63 8.65
C VAL A 24 3.59 -3.63 10.10
N LYS A 25 4.17 -4.73 10.60
CA LYS A 25 4.74 -4.79 11.94
C LYS A 25 5.89 -3.81 12.12
N LYS A 26 6.82 -3.71 11.16
CA LYS A 26 7.92 -2.73 11.18
C LYS A 26 7.42 -1.28 11.22
N VAL A 27 6.38 -0.97 10.41
CA VAL A 27 5.70 0.34 10.45
C VAL A 27 5.11 0.61 11.84
N LYS A 28 4.37 -0.35 12.42
CA LYS A 28 3.73 -0.21 13.75
C LYS A 28 4.77 -0.03 14.86
N ASN A 29 5.90 -0.71 14.75
CA ASN A 29 7.05 -0.58 15.65
C ASN A 29 7.83 0.72 15.49
N ARG A 30 7.50 1.55 14.48
CA ARG A 30 8.21 2.79 14.14
C ARG A 30 9.70 2.54 13.90
N GLU A 31 10.03 1.42 13.25
CA GLU A 31 11.40 1.13 12.85
C GLU A 31 11.92 2.24 11.92
N ASP A 32 13.20 2.56 12.07
CA ASP A 32 13.82 3.67 11.36
C ASP A 32 13.68 3.49 9.84
N ASN A 33 13.28 4.58 9.16
CA ASN A 33 13.07 4.63 7.71
C ASN A 33 11.94 3.74 7.15
N VAL A 34 11.12 3.10 7.98
CA VAL A 34 9.95 2.34 7.53
C VAL A 34 8.69 3.20 7.69
N LYS A 35 8.10 3.63 6.56
CA LYS A 35 6.88 4.44 6.54
C LYS A 35 5.85 3.81 5.62
N LEU A 36 4.60 3.79 6.10
CA LEU A 36 3.46 3.37 5.29
C LEU A 36 3.03 4.53 4.38
N MET A 37 3.35 4.40 3.10
CA MET A 37 3.07 5.42 2.08
C MET A 37 1.69 5.19 1.45
N GLY A 38 0.98 6.27 1.12
CA GLY A 38 -0.30 6.20 0.41
C GLY A 38 -1.53 5.99 1.31
N PHE A 39 -1.36 5.99 2.62
CA PHE A 39 -2.44 5.85 3.60
C PHE A 39 -2.81 7.19 4.25
N GLY A 40 -4.10 7.33 4.58
CA GLY A 40 -4.68 8.52 5.18
C GLY A 40 -5.04 9.59 4.15
N HIS A 41 -6.23 10.16 4.29
CA HIS A 41 -6.70 11.26 3.45
C HIS A 41 -7.23 12.41 4.32
N ARG A 42 -6.76 13.64 4.08
CA ARG A 42 -7.13 14.79 4.93
C ARG A 42 -8.60 15.21 4.81
N VAL A 43 -9.23 14.92 3.66
CA VAL A 43 -10.63 15.26 3.36
C VAL A 43 -11.59 14.11 3.73
N TYR A 44 -11.40 12.94 3.11
CA TYR A 44 -12.22 11.76 3.36
C TYR A 44 -11.80 11.05 4.66
N ARG A 45 -12.73 10.91 5.61
CA ARG A 45 -12.48 10.29 6.92
C ARG A 45 -12.66 8.75 6.94
N ALA A 46 -13.44 8.21 6.00
CA ALA A 46 -13.72 6.78 5.92
C ALA A 46 -12.99 6.16 4.72
N GLU A 47 -13.58 6.21 3.54
CA GLU A 47 -13.00 5.73 2.28
C GLU A 47 -12.93 6.87 1.27
N ASP A 48 -11.82 6.97 0.53
CA ASP A 48 -11.73 7.87 -0.62
C ASP A 48 -12.46 7.24 -1.83
N PRO A 49 -13.51 7.86 -2.38
CA PRO A 49 -14.24 7.30 -3.52
C PRO A 49 -13.36 7.08 -4.76
N ARG A 50 -12.25 7.82 -4.89
CA ARG A 50 -11.28 7.65 -5.99
C ARG A 50 -10.46 6.38 -5.81
N ALA A 51 -10.08 6.06 -4.57
CA ALA A 51 -9.36 4.83 -4.27
C ALA A 51 -10.21 3.61 -4.64
N ARG A 52 -11.52 3.64 -4.36
CA ARG A 52 -12.47 2.58 -4.75
C ARG A 52 -12.50 2.32 -6.25
N VAL A 53 -12.58 3.37 -7.07
CA VAL A 53 -12.60 3.25 -8.54
C VAL A 53 -11.26 2.75 -9.08
N LEU A 54 -10.15 3.27 -8.55
CA LEU A 54 -8.80 2.86 -8.95
C LEU A 54 -8.51 1.40 -8.57
N ARG A 55 -8.92 0.97 -7.38
CA ARG A 55 -8.81 -0.41 -6.91
C ARG A 55 -9.57 -1.39 -7.81
N ALA A 56 -10.82 -1.06 -8.16
CA ALA A 56 -11.61 -1.86 -9.08
C ALA A 56 -10.98 -1.94 -10.48
N THR A 57 -10.40 -0.83 -10.96
CA THR A 57 -9.73 -0.78 -12.27
C THR A 57 -8.43 -1.58 -12.27
N ALA A 58 -7.61 -1.46 -11.22
CA ALA A 58 -6.36 -2.21 -11.07
C ALA A 58 -6.61 -3.72 -11.01
N LYS A 59 -7.66 -4.15 -10.30
CA LYS A 59 -8.10 -5.56 -10.29
C LYS A 59 -8.49 -6.05 -11.68
N ARG A 60 -9.30 -5.25 -12.38
CA ARG A 60 -9.82 -5.61 -13.72
C ARG A 60 -8.72 -5.70 -14.78
N LEU A 61 -7.64 -4.92 -14.62
CA LEU A 61 -6.50 -4.90 -15.54
C LEU A 61 -5.37 -5.85 -15.13
N ASP A 62 -5.57 -6.67 -14.09
CA ASP A 62 -4.55 -7.58 -13.57
C ASP A 62 -3.21 -6.88 -13.31
N ALA A 63 -3.26 -5.73 -12.61
CA ALA A 63 -2.08 -4.91 -12.42
C ALA A 63 -0.99 -5.69 -11.65
N PRO A 64 0.30 -5.65 -12.06
CA PRO A 64 1.37 -6.49 -11.49
C PRO A 64 1.69 -6.34 -9.99
N ARG A 65 1.06 -5.36 -9.33
CA ARG A 65 1.22 -5.06 -7.91
C ARG A 65 -0.11 -5.10 -7.16
N TYR A 66 -1.18 -5.53 -7.82
CA TYR A 66 -2.54 -5.51 -7.27
C TYR A 66 -2.64 -6.37 -6.00
N GLU A 67 -2.15 -7.62 -6.06
CA GLU A 67 -2.22 -8.54 -4.93
C GLU A 67 -1.49 -8.01 -3.69
N VAL A 68 -0.27 -7.50 -3.86
CA VAL A 68 0.52 -6.92 -2.75
C VAL A 68 -0.14 -5.65 -2.20
N ALA A 69 -0.67 -4.79 -3.07
CA ALA A 69 -1.38 -3.60 -2.64
C ALA A 69 -2.68 -3.92 -1.87
N ALA A 70 -3.45 -4.92 -2.33
CA ALA A 70 -4.68 -5.36 -1.69
C ALA A 70 -4.40 -6.03 -0.33
N ALA A 71 -3.35 -6.84 -0.23
CA ALA A 71 -2.92 -7.44 1.03
C ALA A 71 -2.47 -6.36 2.04
N LEU A 72 -1.72 -5.35 1.58
CA LEU A 72 -1.28 -4.25 2.44
C LEU A 72 -2.45 -3.40 2.95
N GLU A 73 -3.45 -3.15 2.10
CA GLU A 73 -4.70 -2.47 2.46
C GLU A 73 -5.49 -3.22 3.54
N GLN A 74 -5.49 -4.56 3.53
CA GLN A 74 -6.18 -5.37 4.55
C GLN A 74 -5.43 -5.46 5.88
N ALA A 75 -4.09 -5.39 5.85
CA ALA A 75 -3.25 -5.58 7.02
C ALA A 75 -3.02 -4.29 7.83
N ALA A 76 -3.16 -3.13 7.19
CA ALA A 76 -2.98 -1.81 7.79
C ALA A 76 -4.17 -1.41 8.68
#